data_AF-A0A7V4MFA6-F1
#
_entry.id   AF-A0A7V4MFA6-F1
#
_cell.length_a   1.000
_cell.length_b   1.000
_cell.length_c   1.000
_cell.angle_alpha   90.00
_cell.angle_beta   90.00
_cell.angle_gamma   90.00
#
_symmetry.space_group_name_H-M   'P 1'
#
loop_
_entity.id
_entity.type
_entity.pdbx_description
1 polymer ?
#
loop_
_entity_poly.entity_id
_entity_poly.type
_entity_poly.pdbx_seq_one_letter_code
_entity_poly.pdbx_strand_id
1 'polypeptide(L)'
;MGPVWNRPAGTTTRPPPAAWHAAMAAWKAAVQRFGSSATAPNAVRWKSRGGNVGGTMRSRMAGTPAQADAASGAGRLASGAAPLVARARASGTLASHAGEITSGRVAEPGGRTNSGFLQGVCKNLRRSGLGNCLHRRASRPLLPLPMPKSAAAKTPARQKRVLLVMGWYDYRLHRGIARYAVEHGWHLCPDTTKERVIPWGWEGDGILAWLGAGDDLAEYVVQAHKPTVDFSFRRSYLAFPRVLVDHAAAARLAAEHFLARGLRHFCFYSDAENWAFEENGRAFVNCVREAGHPCEWLRWHTAPQCTRGRHQWRQKRRWLGQELLRAPKPLGLYAATDDHAVEALEACEDAGLAVPEQVSLIGVDNSLLAVEGMRTPISSIDTDLEAVGYRGAALLDDLMRGKPAPTQPIRVPPKGLIARKSSDLIAIAHEGVAKSLRFILDHAVKPIGVDDMARAAGMSRRALHEAYLQHLGRPPGAELHRLRIELAKKLLADPAQPLNELAARVGYQSDNGFWVAFKQATGLTPRQYRERLG
;
A
#
# COMPACT_ATOMS: atom_id res chain seq x y z
N MET A 1 37.60 22.60 -27.81
CA MET A 1 37.30 24.03 -27.58
C MET A 1 36.05 24.38 -28.37
N GLY A 2 35.11 25.07 -27.73
CA GLY A 2 33.83 25.52 -28.28
C GLY A 2 32.76 25.48 -27.17
N PRO A 3 32.34 26.62 -26.58
CA PRO A 3 31.43 26.61 -25.45
C PRO A 3 29.97 26.70 -25.93
N VAL A 4 29.14 25.74 -25.53
CA VAL A 4 27.67 25.84 -25.66
C VAL A 4 27.10 26.31 -24.34
N TRP A 5 26.54 27.51 -24.36
CA TRP A 5 25.84 28.15 -23.26
C TRP A 5 24.48 27.48 -23.03
N ASN A 6 24.24 26.96 -21.82
CA ASN A 6 22.94 26.50 -21.40
C ASN A 6 22.44 27.41 -20.25
N ARG A 7 21.53 28.35 -20.56
CA ARG A 7 20.76 29.11 -19.56
C ARG A 7 19.32 28.57 -19.55
N PRO A 8 18.78 28.07 -18.42
CA PRO A 8 17.36 27.79 -18.32
C PRO A 8 16.55 29.09 -18.20
N ALA A 9 15.36 29.09 -18.80
CA ALA A 9 14.40 30.20 -18.79
C ALA A 9 14.01 30.58 -17.36
N GLY A 10 14.17 31.86 -17.01
CA GLY A 10 13.84 32.41 -15.71
C GLY A 10 12.34 32.42 -15.43
N THR A 11 11.97 32.02 -14.22
CA THR A 11 10.65 32.26 -13.64
C THR A 11 10.50 33.76 -13.31
N THR A 12 9.63 34.47 -14.04
CA THR A 12 9.20 35.82 -13.67
C THR A 12 8.19 35.76 -12.52
N THR A 13 8.69 35.70 -11.29
CA THR A 13 7.94 36.08 -10.10
C THR A 13 8.69 37.22 -9.43
N ARG A 14 8.25 38.46 -9.67
CA ARG A 14 8.68 39.60 -8.86
C ARG A 14 8.21 39.35 -7.42
N PRO A 15 9.08 39.49 -6.40
CA PRO A 15 8.63 39.43 -5.02
C PRO A 15 7.62 40.57 -4.78
N PRO A 16 6.60 40.36 -3.92
CA PRO A 16 5.62 41.39 -3.62
C PRO A 16 6.32 42.61 -2.97
N PRO A 17 5.75 43.82 -3.11
CA PRO A 17 6.34 45.05 -2.59
C PRO A 17 6.67 44.93 -1.09
N ALA A 18 7.74 45.59 -0.63
CA ALA A 18 8.16 45.56 0.78
C ALA A 18 7.04 45.95 1.77
N ALA A 19 6.09 46.79 1.34
CA ALA A 19 4.89 47.14 2.11
C ALA A 19 4.00 45.91 2.42
N TRP A 20 3.96 44.92 1.54
CA TRP A 20 3.21 43.68 1.71
C TRP A 20 3.86 42.75 2.76
N HIS A 21 5.19 42.74 2.82
CA HIS A 21 5.93 42.03 3.87
C HIS A 21 5.70 42.66 5.25
N ALA A 22 5.66 43.99 5.34
CA ALA A 22 5.37 44.71 6.57
C ALA A 22 3.92 44.46 7.07
N ALA A 23 2.93 44.45 6.16
CA ALA A 23 1.55 44.15 6.50
C ALA A 23 1.36 42.71 6.99
N MET A 24 2.04 41.73 6.38
CA MET A 24 2.01 40.34 6.87
C MET A 24 2.71 40.14 8.22
N ALA A 25 3.78 40.89 8.50
CA ALA A 25 4.46 40.83 9.79
C ALA A 25 3.57 41.37 10.92
N ALA A 26 2.85 42.48 10.68
CA ALA A 26 1.87 43.02 11.62
C ALA A 26 0.67 42.08 11.81
N TRP A 27 0.19 41.43 10.73
CA TRP A 27 -0.88 40.44 10.81
C TRP A 27 -0.46 39.18 11.59
N LYS A 28 0.76 38.66 11.36
CA LYS A 28 1.30 37.52 12.13
C LYS A 28 1.50 37.87 13.61
N ALA A 29 1.91 39.10 13.92
CA ALA A 29 2.00 39.59 15.30
C ALA A 29 0.63 39.75 15.97
N ALA A 30 -0.42 40.08 15.20
CA ALA A 30 -1.81 40.16 15.69
C ALA A 30 -2.44 38.78 15.93
N VAL A 31 -2.12 37.78 15.09
CA VAL A 31 -2.59 36.39 15.24
C VAL A 31 -1.91 35.66 16.41
N GLN A 32 -0.70 36.10 16.82
CA GLN A 32 0.01 35.54 17.98
C GLN A 32 -0.34 36.20 19.32
N ARG A 33 -1.20 37.21 19.35
CA ARG A 33 -1.75 37.81 20.57
C ARG A 33 -3.08 37.14 20.96
N PHE A 34 -3.03 35.86 21.34
CA PHE A 34 -4.09 35.30 22.17
C PHE A 34 -3.71 35.50 23.63
N GLY A 35 -4.48 36.37 24.31
CA GLY A 35 -4.51 36.42 25.76
C GLY A 35 -4.90 35.06 26.32
N SER A 36 -4.31 34.71 27.45
CA SER A 36 -4.60 33.49 28.21
C SER A 36 -6.10 33.34 28.43
N SER A 37 -6.69 32.27 27.89
CA SER A 37 -8.04 31.83 28.26
C SER A 37 -8.07 31.44 29.74
N ALA A 38 -9.07 31.92 30.47
CA ALA A 38 -9.28 31.64 31.90
C ALA A 38 -9.76 30.20 32.18
N THR A 39 -9.85 29.33 31.16
CA THR A 39 -10.41 27.96 31.29
C THR A 39 -9.49 26.84 30.77
N ALA A 40 -8.18 27.09 30.58
CA ALA A 40 -7.26 26.03 30.20
C ALA A 40 -6.79 25.19 31.43
N PRO A 41 -7.01 23.85 31.47
CA PRO A 41 -6.56 23.01 32.57
C PRO A 41 -5.02 22.91 32.64
N ASN A 42 -4.49 23.12 33.84
CA ASN A 42 -3.07 23.10 34.20
C ASN A 42 -2.43 21.73 33.95
N ALA A 43 -1.57 21.57 32.93
CA ALA A 43 -0.45 20.61 32.95
C ALA A 43 0.47 20.69 31.71
N VAL A 44 1.06 21.85 31.37
CA VAL A 44 2.38 21.90 30.71
C VAL A 44 3.05 23.23 31.09
N ARG A 45 3.79 23.25 32.21
CA ARG A 45 4.82 24.27 32.47
C ARG A 45 6.15 23.56 32.59
N TRP A 46 7.20 24.20 32.06
CA TRP A 46 8.62 23.81 31.99
C TRP A 46 9.11 23.25 30.64
N LYS A 47 9.54 24.18 29.78
CA LYS A 47 10.76 24.06 28.97
C LYS A 47 11.63 25.27 29.30
N SER A 48 12.74 25.09 30.00
CA SER A 48 13.83 26.07 29.97
C SER A 48 14.75 25.73 28.80
N ARG A 49 15.17 26.77 28.06
CA ARG A 49 16.24 26.74 27.07
C ARG A 49 17.45 27.45 27.68
N GLY A 50 18.62 26.84 27.52
CA GLY A 50 19.97 27.41 27.70
C GLY A 50 20.91 26.24 27.43
N GLY A 51 21.71 26.21 26.37
CA GLY A 51 22.77 27.15 26.04
C GLY A 51 24.07 26.34 26.13
N ASN A 52 24.70 26.07 25.00
CA ASN A 52 25.88 25.19 24.89
C ASN A 52 27.15 25.98 25.22
N VAL A 53 28.01 25.49 26.12
CA VAL A 53 29.45 25.87 26.20
C VAL A 53 30.25 24.65 26.67
N GLY A 54 31.31 24.31 25.94
CA GLY A 54 32.17 23.16 26.22
C GLY A 54 33.12 23.34 27.41
N GLY A 55 33.63 22.23 27.92
CA GLY A 55 34.66 22.19 28.96
C GLY A 55 34.90 20.78 29.48
N THR A 56 36.08 20.26 29.19
CA THR A 56 36.66 18.97 29.63
C THR A 56 36.64 18.74 31.15
N MET A 57 36.38 17.50 31.61
CA MET A 57 37.25 16.80 32.59
C MET A 57 36.86 15.33 32.83
N ARG A 58 37.90 14.53 33.06
CA ARG A 58 37.95 13.07 33.27
C ARG A 58 37.51 12.63 34.68
N SER A 59 37.32 11.31 34.80
CA SER A 59 37.46 10.44 35.98
C SER A 59 36.23 10.39 36.92
N ARG A 60 35.77 9.25 37.48
CA ARG A 60 36.42 7.97 37.85
C ARG A 60 35.45 6.79 37.71
N MET A 61 35.98 5.60 37.38
CA MET A 61 35.40 4.30 37.71
C MET A 61 35.84 3.86 39.12
N ALA A 62 34.96 3.14 39.83
CA ALA A 62 35.19 2.06 40.81
C ALA A 62 33.86 1.91 41.60
N GLY A 63 33.31 0.75 41.94
CA GLY A 63 33.64 -0.65 41.74
C GLY A 63 32.56 -1.47 42.48
N THR A 64 32.13 -2.60 41.92
CA THR A 64 31.50 -3.71 42.66
C THR A 64 32.65 -4.53 43.29
N PRO A 65 32.48 -5.25 44.43
CA PRO A 65 31.62 -6.45 44.47
C PRO A 65 30.96 -6.75 45.83
N ALA A 66 29.92 -7.60 45.85
CA ALA A 66 29.65 -8.50 46.97
C ALA A 66 28.77 -9.68 46.54
N GLN A 67 29.34 -10.87 46.67
CA GLN A 67 28.76 -12.21 46.59
C GLN A 67 28.42 -12.69 48.01
N ALA A 68 27.36 -13.51 48.15
CA ALA A 68 27.20 -14.58 49.16
C ALA A 68 25.94 -15.39 48.75
N ASP A 69 26.09 -16.61 48.20
CA ASP A 69 26.07 -17.93 48.88
C ASP A 69 24.70 -18.26 49.51
N ALA A 70 23.90 -19.21 48.99
CA ALA A 70 24.04 -20.68 48.90
C ALA A 70 23.54 -21.44 50.16
N ALA A 71 22.47 -22.23 50.00
CA ALA A 71 22.11 -23.47 50.72
C ALA A 71 20.69 -23.92 50.25
N SER A 72 20.54 -24.94 49.41
CA SER A 72 20.44 -26.39 49.72
C SER A 72 19.22 -26.81 50.55
N GLY A 73 18.40 -27.73 50.01
CA GLY A 73 17.37 -28.44 50.79
C GLY A 73 16.39 -29.24 49.94
N ALA A 74 16.65 -30.55 49.80
CA ALA A 74 15.82 -31.54 49.14
C ALA A 74 14.52 -31.87 49.92
N GLY A 75 13.50 -32.40 49.25
CA GLY A 75 12.37 -33.06 49.92
C GLY A 75 11.21 -33.44 49.00
N ARG A 76 11.09 -34.75 48.71
CA ARG A 76 9.97 -35.41 48.02
C ARG A 76 8.71 -35.36 48.89
N LEU A 77 7.51 -35.37 48.28
CA LEU A 77 6.51 -36.45 48.39
C LEU A 77 5.20 -36.10 47.65
N ALA A 78 4.49 -37.17 47.30
CA ALA A 78 3.42 -37.27 46.31
C ALA A 78 1.99 -37.11 46.87
N SER A 79 1.03 -37.21 45.93
CA SER A 79 -0.44 -37.33 46.03
C SER A 79 -1.14 -36.04 45.60
N GLY A 80 -2.16 -36.01 44.76
CA GLY A 80 -3.14 -37.00 44.30
C GLY A 80 -4.40 -36.20 43.93
N ALA A 81 -5.30 -36.79 43.13
CA ALA A 81 -6.63 -36.29 42.76
C ALA A 81 -6.73 -35.20 41.65
N ALA A 82 -6.97 -35.67 40.44
CA ALA A 82 -8.03 -35.14 39.57
C ALA A 82 -9.30 -36.01 39.79
N PRO A 83 -10.46 -35.76 39.16
CA PRO A 83 -10.91 -34.60 38.37
C PRO A 83 -12.30 -34.07 38.82
N LEU A 84 -12.82 -33.00 38.21
CA LEU A 84 -14.26 -32.93 37.90
C LEU A 84 -14.58 -31.90 36.81
N VAL A 85 -15.29 -32.42 35.82
CA VAL A 85 -15.93 -31.78 34.67
C VAL A 85 -17.27 -31.20 35.11
N ALA A 86 -17.64 -30.01 34.64
CA ALA A 86 -19.06 -29.63 34.56
C ALA A 86 -19.32 -28.77 33.31
N ARG A 87 -20.08 -29.38 32.39
CA ARG A 87 -20.78 -28.76 31.26
C ARG A 87 -21.91 -27.84 31.76
N ALA A 88 -22.19 -26.78 31.01
CA ALA A 88 -23.51 -26.18 30.96
C ALA A 88 -23.89 -25.82 29.51
N ARG A 89 -24.72 -26.68 28.92
CA ARG A 89 -25.78 -26.38 27.92
C ARG A 89 -27.07 -26.19 28.75
N ALA A 90 -28.13 -25.49 28.40
CA ALA A 90 -28.57 -24.78 27.21
C ALA A 90 -29.82 -23.95 27.59
N SER A 91 -30.32 -23.18 26.61
CA SER A 91 -31.74 -22.91 26.30
C SER A 91 -32.53 -21.92 27.15
N GLY A 92 -33.24 -21.02 26.45
CA GLY A 92 -34.23 -20.11 27.02
C GLY A 92 -34.67 -19.04 26.03
N THR A 93 -35.43 -19.43 25.01
CA THR A 93 -36.25 -18.57 24.16
C THR A 93 -37.23 -17.74 25.02
N LEU A 94 -37.50 -16.48 24.69
CA LEU A 94 -38.86 -15.90 24.72
C LEU A 94 -38.89 -14.49 24.12
N ALA A 95 -39.99 -14.24 23.43
CA ALA A 95 -40.29 -13.09 22.61
C ALA A 95 -41.01 -11.97 23.39
N SER A 96 -41.17 -10.86 22.66
CA SER A 96 -42.13 -9.76 22.81
C SER A 96 -42.09 -8.91 24.08
N HIS A 97 -41.99 -7.59 23.91
CA HIS A 97 -42.95 -6.64 24.45
C HIS A 97 -42.94 -5.37 23.58
N ALA A 98 -44.07 -5.14 22.93
CA ALA A 98 -44.46 -3.86 22.39
C ALA A 98 -44.85 -2.92 23.55
N GLY A 99 -44.48 -1.65 23.43
CA GLY A 99 -44.92 -0.59 24.33
C GLY A 99 -45.26 0.65 23.50
N GLU A 100 -46.54 0.77 23.16
CA GLU A 100 -47.16 2.02 22.72
C GLU A 100 -47.08 3.06 23.85
N ILE A 101 -46.69 4.29 23.52
CA ILE A 101 -47.12 5.48 24.26
C ILE A 101 -47.65 6.49 23.25
N THR A 102 -48.90 6.87 23.48
CA THR A 102 -49.77 7.74 22.71
C THR A 102 -49.49 9.24 22.90
N SER A 103 -49.68 9.97 21.80
CA SER A 103 -50.32 11.29 21.65
C SER A 103 -49.90 12.48 22.52
N GLY A 104 -49.38 13.51 21.83
CA GLY A 104 -49.48 14.91 22.23
C GLY A 104 -49.55 15.81 20.99
N ARG A 105 -50.77 16.19 20.58
CA ARG A 105 -51.04 17.25 19.59
C ARG A 105 -50.89 18.62 20.25
N VAL A 106 -50.19 19.58 19.63
CA VAL A 106 -50.56 21.00 19.64
C VAL A 106 -50.14 21.72 18.34
N ALA A 107 -51.16 22.24 17.66
CA ALA A 107 -51.30 23.44 16.81
C ALA A 107 -50.35 23.75 15.62
N GLU A 108 -50.96 23.70 14.42
CA GLU A 108 -50.67 24.61 13.30
C GLU A 108 -51.11 26.05 13.60
N PRO A 109 -50.61 27.04 12.84
CA PRO A 109 -51.53 27.89 12.11
C PRO A 109 -51.13 28.05 10.63
N GLY A 110 -52.12 27.89 9.75
CA GLY A 110 -51.99 28.18 8.32
C GLY A 110 -52.05 29.67 7.99
N GLY A 111 -51.67 29.99 6.74
CA GLY A 111 -52.16 31.19 6.07
C GLY A 111 -51.18 31.92 5.15
N ARG A 112 -51.43 31.76 3.84
CA ARG A 112 -51.30 32.75 2.75
C ARG A 112 -49.96 32.88 2.00
N THR A 113 -50.01 32.33 0.79
CA THR A 113 -49.48 32.81 -0.48
C THR A 113 -49.03 34.28 -0.55
N ASN A 114 -47.85 34.52 -1.12
CA ASN A 114 -47.58 35.75 -1.86
C ASN A 114 -46.61 35.47 -3.02
N SER A 115 -47.16 35.21 -4.20
CA SER A 115 -46.48 35.31 -5.48
C SER A 115 -46.48 36.78 -5.91
N GLY A 116 -45.33 37.42 -5.96
CA GLY A 116 -45.22 38.76 -6.52
C GLY A 116 -44.07 39.53 -5.92
N PHE A 117 -42.87 39.36 -6.48
CA PHE A 117 -41.83 40.38 -6.54
C PHE A 117 -40.73 39.85 -7.48
N LEU A 118 -40.20 40.70 -8.37
CA LEU A 118 -39.20 40.44 -9.43
C LEU A 118 -39.74 40.20 -10.87
N GLN A 119 -40.72 41.00 -11.29
CA GLN A 119 -40.77 41.51 -12.65
C GLN A 119 -40.85 43.04 -12.59
N GLY A 120 -39.73 43.73 -12.81
CA GLY A 120 -39.71 45.18 -12.63
C GLY A 120 -38.39 45.89 -12.88
N VAL A 121 -37.51 45.42 -13.77
CA VAL A 121 -36.38 46.23 -14.28
C VAL A 121 -36.03 45.78 -15.70
N CYS A 122 -36.84 46.17 -16.70
CA CYS A 122 -36.44 46.20 -18.12
C CYS A 122 -37.53 46.90 -18.95
N LYS A 123 -37.66 48.22 -18.80
CA LYS A 123 -38.38 49.09 -19.75
C LYS A 123 -37.98 50.53 -19.46
N ASN A 124 -37.09 51.08 -20.28
CA ASN A 124 -37.06 52.47 -20.74
C ASN A 124 -35.64 52.82 -21.21
N LEU A 125 -35.39 52.65 -22.52
CA LEU A 125 -34.44 53.44 -23.32
C LEU A 125 -34.58 53.00 -24.79
N ARG A 126 -35.72 53.36 -25.40
CA ARG A 126 -35.89 53.48 -26.85
C ARG A 126 -36.63 54.79 -27.09
N ARG A 127 -35.90 55.86 -27.41
CA ARG A 127 -36.39 57.09 -28.07
C ARG A 127 -35.23 58.07 -28.24
N SER A 128 -34.62 58.06 -29.42
CA SER A 128 -34.11 59.27 -30.09
C SER A 128 -33.64 58.87 -31.49
N GLY A 129 -34.52 59.07 -32.46
CA GLY A 129 -34.16 59.08 -33.86
C GLY A 129 -33.49 60.41 -34.19
N LEU A 130 -32.33 60.35 -34.82
CA LEU A 130 -31.73 61.42 -35.60
C LEU A 130 -30.85 60.76 -36.66
N GLY A 131 -31.27 60.92 -37.91
CA GLY A 131 -30.56 60.44 -39.08
C GLY A 131 -29.56 61.45 -39.64
N ASN A 132 -28.73 60.91 -40.54
CA ASN A 132 -27.99 61.55 -41.62
C ASN A 132 -26.85 62.52 -41.27
N CYS A 133 -25.62 62.11 -41.58
CA CYS A 133 -24.87 62.57 -42.77
C CYS A 133 -23.49 61.90 -42.82
N LEU A 134 -23.19 61.14 -43.87
CA LEU A 134 -22.06 61.38 -44.78
C LEU A 134 -21.98 60.31 -45.87
N HIS A 135 -21.77 60.79 -47.09
CA HIS A 135 -21.86 60.09 -48.36
C HIS A 135 -20.51 59.46 -48.78
N ARG A 136 -20.64 58.29 -49.42
CA ARG A 136 -19.91 57.78 -50.60
C ARG A 136 -18.38 57.56 -50.52
N ARG A 137 -17.99 56.28 -50.57
CA ARG A 137 -17.19 55.75 -51.69
C ARG A 137 -17.73 54.37 -52.11
N ALA A 138 -17.99 54.22 -53.40
CA ALA A 138 -18.53 53.03 -54.02
C ALA A 138 -17.53 51.87 -53.98
N SER A 139 -17.98 50.71 -53.52
CA SER A 139 -17.32 49.41 -53.72
C SER A 139 -18.40 48.44 -54.21
N ARG A 140 -18.13 47.76 -55.32
CA ARG A 140 -19.01 46.77 -55.98
C ARG A 140 -19.67 45.81 -54.98
N PRO A 141 -20.93 45.38 -55.16
CA PRO A 141 -21.49 44.32 -54.33
C PRO A 141 -20.76 43.02 -54.65
N LEU A 142 -19.96 42.55 -53.68
CA LEU A 142 -19.48 41.17 -53.66
C LEU A 142 -20.71 40.28 -53.50
N LEU A 143 -20.94 39.40 -54.48
CA LEU A 143 -21.88 38.29 -54.34
C LEU A 143 -21.56 37.54 -53.04
N PRO A 144 -22.55 37.21 -52.21
CA PRO A 144 -22.29 36.45 -50.99
C PRO A 144 -21.71 35.10 -51.38
N LEU A 145 -20.47 34.84 -50.97
CA LEU A 145 -19.88 33.51 -51.04
C LEU A 145 -20.82 32.54 -50.31
N PRO A 146 -21.12 31.36 -50.88
CA PRO A 146 -21.97 30.40 -50.21
C PRO A 146 -21.33 30.04 -48.88
N MET A 147 -22.03 30.37 -47.78
CA MET A 147 -21.65 29.93 -46.44
C MET A 147 -21.51 28.41 -46.47
N PRO A 148 -20.36 27.83 -46.03
CA PRO A 148 -20.24 26.40 -45.95
C PRO A 148 -21.41 25.89 -45.09
N LYS A 149 -22.20 24.96 -45.63
CA LYS A 149 -23.26 24.29 -44.89
C LYS A 149 -22.66 23.84 -43.58
N SER A 150 -23.12 24.43 -42.47
CA SER A 150 -22.73 24.05 -41.12
C SER A 150 -22.90 22.55 -41.02
N ALA A 151 -21.79 21.80 -41.10
CA ALA A 151 -21.79 20.40 -40.73
C ALA A 151 -22.37 20.36 -39.32
N ALA A 152 -23.47 19.64 -39.13
CA ALA A 152 -24.07 19.46 -37.81
C ALA A 152 -22.94 19.05 -36.85
N ALA A 153 -22.59 19.96 -35.94
CA ALA A 153 -21.59 19.67 -34.93
C ALA A 153 -22.09 18.41 -34.20
N LYS A 154 -21.36 17.30 -34.32
CA LYS A 154 -21.65 16.10 -33.55
C LYS A 154 -21.73 16.55 -32.09
N THR A 155 -22.90 16.43 -31.48
CA THR A 155 -23.06 16.70 -30.05
C THR A 155 -21.95 15.93 -29.34
N PRO A 156 -21.05 16.59 -28.59
CA PRO A 156 -19.96 15.90 -27.94
C PRO A 156 -20.56 14.78 -27.08
N ALA A 157 -20.04 13.56 -27.25
CA ALA A 157 -20.51 12.43 -26.47
C ALA A 157 -20.48 12.81 -24.99
N ARG A 158 -21.60 12.60 -24.29
CA ARG A 158 -21.72 12.97 -22.87
C ARG A 158 -20.60 12.28 -22.10
N GLN A 159 -19.72 13.08 -21.49
CA GLN A 159 -18.65 12.59 -20.65
C GLN A 159 -19.25 11.78 -19.49
N LYS A 160 -18.81 10.52 -19.33
CA LYS A 160 -19.28 9.65 -18.26
C LYS A 160 -18.83 10.21 -16.92
N ARG A 161 -19.73 10.26 -15.95
CA ARG A 161 -19.47 10.72 -14.58
C ARG A 161 -19.39 9.52 -13.67
N VAL A 162 -18.23 9.30 -13.07
CA VAL A 162 -17.98 8.16 -12.19
C VAL A 162 -17.70 8.63 -10.78
N LEU A 163 -18.44 8.10 -9.82
CA LEU A 163 -18.24 8.39 -8.41
C LEU A 163 -17.19 7.44 -7.83
N LEU A 164 -16.23 8.00 -7.10
CA LEU A 164 -15.31 7.23 -6.28
C LEU A 164 -15.89 7.13 -4.87
N VAL A 165 -16.15 5.91 -4.39
CA VAL A 165 -16.69 5.60 -3.06
C VAL A 165 -15.66 4.81 -2.25
N MET A 166 -14.73 5.50 -1.58
CA MET A 166 -13.53 4.86 -1.03
C MET A 166 -13.56 4.80 0.50
N GLY A 167 -14.02 3.69 1.09
CA GLY A 167 -13.98 3.50 2.55
C GLY A 167 -12.54 3.43 3.12
N TRP A 168 -11.59 3.07 2.26
CA TRP A 168 -10.15 3.16 2.44
C TRP A 168 -9.57 3.71 1.15
N TYR A 169 -8.65 4.64 1.26
CA TYR A 169 -8.08 5.35 0.12
C TYR A 169 -6.59 5.05 0.00
N ASP A 170 -6.17 4.69 -1.21
CA ASP A 170 -4.77 4.59 -1.61
C ASP A 170 -4.56 5.32 -2.95
N TYR A 171 -3.54 6.16 -2.99
CA TYR A 171 -3.28 7.00 -4.16
C TYR A 171 -2.92 6.20 -5.41
N ARG A 172 -2.37 4.99 -5.28
CA ARG A 172 -1.94 4.14 -6.41
C ARG A 172 -3.14 3.51 -7.09
N LEU A 173 -4.11 3.06 -6.29
CA LEU A 173 -5.40 2.61 -6.80
C LEU A 173 -6.10 3.74 -7.57
N HIS A 174 -6.15 4.93 -6.98
CA HIS A 174 -6.68 6.12 -7.66
C HIS A 174 -5.89 6.46 -8.93
N ARG A 175 -4.55 6.38 -8.92
CA ARG A 175 -3.72 6.62 -10.11
C ARG A 175 -4.12 5.73 -11.28
N GLY A 176 -4.38 4.45 -11.03
CA GLY A 176 -4.85 3.51 -12.05
C GLY A 176 -6.22 3.88 -12.62
N ILE A 177 -7.15 4.26 -11.74
CA ILE A 177 -8.49 4.74 -12.12
C ILE A 177 -8.38 6.03 -12.96
N ALA A 178 -7.57 6.99 -12.52
CA ALA A 178 -7.36 8.27 -13.19
C ALA A 178 -6.73 8.08 -14.57
N ARG A 179 -5.77 7.17 -14.70
CA ARG A 179 -5.16 6.82 -15.99
C ARG A 179 -6.22 6.34 -16.98
N TYR A 180 -7.04 5.37 -16.58
CA TYR A 180 -8.14 4.87 -17.41
C TYR A 180 -9.14 5.98 -17.77
N ALA A 181 -9.51 6.82 -16.79
CA ALA A 181 -10.43 7.93 -16.96
C ALA A 181 -9.94 8.95 -17.99
N VAL A 182 -8.65 9.29 -17.99
CA VAL A 182 -8.04 10.19 -18.98
C VAL A 182 -8.10 9.58 -20.37
N GLU A 183 -7.75 8.31 -20.52
CA GLU A 183 -7.76 7.60 -21.80
C GLU A 183 -9.16 7.47 -22.41
N HIS A 184 -10.19 7.38 -21.58
CA HIS A 184 -11.58 7.15 -22.00
C HIS A 184 -12.49 8.37 -21.82
N GLY A 185 -11.92 9.54 -21.48
CA GLY A 185 -12.63 10.80 -21.35
C GLY A 185 -13.69 10.81 -20.25
N TRP A 186 -13.44 10.20 -19.09
CA TRP A 186 -14.34 10.23 -17.93
C TRP A 186 -14.12 11.45 -17.04
N HIS A 187 -15.17 11.85 -16.32
CA HIS A 187 -15.10 12.77 -15.21
C HIS A 187 -15.21 12.00 -13.90
N LEU A 188 -14.17 12.06 -13.07
CA LEU A 188 -14.15 11.42 -11.75
C LEU A 188 -14.66 12.39 -10.69
N CYS A 189 -15.66 11.97 -9.92
CA CYS A 189 -16.18 12.68 -8.75
C CYS A 189 -15.54 12.10 -7.48
N PRO A 190 -14.62 12.82 -6.80
CA PRO A 190 -13.87 12.29 -5.66
C PRO A 190 -14.53 12.59 -4.30
N ASP A 191 -15.78 13.03 -4.27
CA ASP A 191 -16.43 13.66 -3.10
C ASP A 191 -16.36 12.81 -1.81
N THR A 192 -16.38 11.48 -1.91
CA THR A 192 -16.30 10.60 -0.74
C THR A 192 -14.88 10.26 -0.29
N THR A 193 -13.87 10.55 -1.11
CA THR A 193 -12.49 10.05 -0.93
C THR A 193 -11.73 10.71 0.21
N LYS A 194 -12.07 11.97 0.54
CA LYS A 194 -11.34 12.76 1.55
C LYS A 194 -12.15 12.98 2.83
N GLU A 195 -13.45 13.22 2.71
CA GLU A 195 -14.27 13.70 3.83
C GLU A 195 -15.34 12.69 4.27
N ARG A 196 -15.42 11.51 3.62
CA ARG A 196 -16.46 10.48 3.84
C ARG A 196 -17.89 11.06 3.80
N VAL A 197 -18.10 12.15 3.07
CA VAL A 197 -19.43 12.72 2.88
C VAL A 197 -20.17 11.87 1.85
N ILE A 198 -21.35 11.38 2.21
CA ILE A 198 -22.21 10.62 1.30
C ILE A 198 -22.92 11.61 0.37
N PRO A 199 -22.75 11.51 -0.96
CA PRO A 199 -23.34 12.44 -1.90
C PRO A 199 -24.75 11.95 -2.28
N TRP A 200 -25.69 12.14 -1.34
CA TRP A 200 -27.11 11.83 -1.55
C TRP A 200 -27.67 12.57 -2.76
N GLY A 201 -28.35 11.84 -3.65
CA GLY A 201 -28.90 12.39 -4.89
C GLY A 201 -27.87 12.62 -6.00
N TRP A 202 -26.65 12.08 -5.88
CA TRP A 202 -25.66 12.15 -6.96
C TRP A 202 -26.16 11.45 -8.24
N GLU A 203 -26.12 12.20 -9.34
CA GLU A 203 -26.47 11.69 -10.67
C GLU A 203 -25.23 11.50 -11.55
N GLY A 204 -24.93 10.24 -11.84
CA GLY A 204 -23.88 9.84 -12.77
C GLY A 204 -24.09 8.43 -13.33
N ASP A 205 -23.03 7.91 -13.94
CA ASP A 205 -23.06 6.73 -14.81
C ASP A 205 -22.62 5.45 -14.11
N GLY A 206 -21.73 5.55 -13.13
CA GLY A 206 -21.16 4.38 -12.47
C GLY A 206 -20.39 4.70 -11.21
N ILE A 207 -20.11 3.67 -10.41
CA ILE A 207 -19.47 3.78 -9.11
C ILE A 207 -18.26 2.86 -9.05
N LEU A 208 -17.13 3.40 -8.61
CA LEU A 208 -15.95 2.62 -8.20
C LEU A 208 -15.89 2.68 -6.69
N ALA A 209 -16.05 1.53 -6.03
CA ALA A 209 -16.20 1.46 -4.59
C ALA A 209 -15.11 0.63 -3.92
N TRP A 210 -14.75 1.00 -2.70
CA TRP A 210 -14.11 0.12 -1.74
C TRP A 210 -15.04 0.03 -0.53
N LEU A 211 -15.84 -1.04 -0.48
CA LEU A 211 -16.87 -1.23 0.55
C LEU A 211 -16.35 -2.02 1.75
N GLY A 212 -15.15 -1.68 2.20
CA GLY A 212 -14.50 -2.34 3.33
C GLY A 212 -14.71 -1.66 4.69
N ALA A 213 -15.25 -0.44 4.78
CA ALA A 213 -15.50 0.25 6.06
C ALA A 213 -16.78 1.08 6.01
N GLY A 214 -17.50 1.19 7.15
CA GLY A 214 -18.77 1.93 7.26
C GLY A 214 -19.94 1.22 6.59
N ASP A 215 -21.05 1.01 7.30
CA ASP A 215 -22.27 0.38 6.74
C ASP A 215 -23.05 1.36 5.85
N ASP A 216 -23.02 2.64 6.22
CA ASP A 216 -23.60 3.78 5.52
C ASP A 216 -23.15 3.92 4.05
N LEU A 217 -21.85 3.75 3.76
CA LEU A 217 -21.32 3.79 2.39
C LEU A 217 -21.85 2.63 1.54
N ALA A 218 -21.96 1.44 2.12
CA ALA A 218 -22.48 0.28 1.41
C ALA A 218 -23.98 0.42 1.12
N GLU A 219 -24.75 0.88 2.10
CA GLU A 219 -26.18 1.18 1.94
C GLU A 219 -26.42 2.20 0.82
N TYR A 220 -25.67 3.30 0.82
CA TYR A 220 -25.75 4.30 -0.24
C TYR A 220 -25.49 3.71 -1.62
N VAL A 221 -24.41 2.94 -1.80
CA VAL A 221 -24.06 2.37 -3.10
C VAL A 221 -25.11 1.38 -3.60
N VAL A 222 -25.71 0.59 -2.69
CA VAL A 222 -26.83 -0.30 -3.03
C VAL A 222 -28.05 0.51 -3.48
N GLN A 223 -28.39 1.58 -2.76
CA GLN A 223 -29.54 2.44 -3.09
C GLN A 223 -29.33 3.29 -4.34
N ALA A 224 -28.09 3.52 -4.78
CA ALA A 224 -27.81 4.29 -5.99
C ALA A 224 -28.24 3.57 -7.29
N HIS A 225 -28.36 2.23 -7.26
CA HIS A 225 -28.73 1.39 -8.42
C HIS A 225 -27.92 1.70 -9.70
N LYS A 226 -26.63 2.04 -9.54
CA LYS A 226 -25.70 2.30 -10.66
C LYS A 226 -24.79 1.09 -10.91
N PRO A 227 -24.28 0.89 -12.15
CA PRO A 227 -23.16 0.00 -12.41
C PRO A 227 -22.04 0.26 -11.41
N THR A 228 -21.58 -0.78 -10.72
CA THR A 228 -20.66 -0.66 -9.59
C THR A 228 -19.59 -1.73 -9.65
N VAL A 229 -18.34 -1.36 -9.39
CA VAL A 229 -17.23 -2.29 -9.15
C VAL A 229 -16.70 -2.09 -7.73
N ASP A 230 -16.56 -3.17 -6.97
CA ASP A 230 -16.02 -3.15 -5.60
C ASP A 230 -14.59 -3.71 -5.54
N PHE A 231 -13.68 -2.96 -4.92
CA PHE A 231 -12.28 -3.32 -4.70
C PHE A 231 -12.03 -4.04 -3.36
N SER A 232 -13.08 -4.34 -2.60
CA SER A 232 -13.01 -5.08 -1.35
C SER A 232 -13.69 -6.45 -1.47
N PHE A 233 -13.45 -7.35 -0.51
CA PHE A 233 -14.23 -8.60 -0.36
C PHE A 233 -14.92 -8.69 1.01
N ARG A 234 -14.96 -7.59 1.78
CA ARG A 234 -15.52 -7.60 3.14
C ARG A 234 -17.01 -7.94 3.17
N ARG A 235 -17.75 -7.48 2.16
CA ARG A 235 -19.20 -7.66 2.02
C ARG A 235 -19.50 -8.56 0.83
N SER A 236 -19.03 -9.81 0.90
CA SER A 236 -19.15 -10.79 -0.19
C SER A 236 -20.59 -11.13 -0.57
N TYR A 237 -21.56 -10.90 0.33
CA TYR A 237 -22.99 -11.05 0.07
C TYR A 237 -23.55 -10.00 -0.91
N LEU A 238 -22.86 -8.87 -1.12
CA LEU A 238 -23.24 -7.89 -2.13
C LEU A 238 -22.79 -8.39 -3.51
N ALA A 239 -23.75 -8.49 -4.44
CA ALA A 239 -23.54 -9.00 -5.79
C ALA A 239 -22.87 -7.99 -6.74
N PHE A 240 -21.89 -7.23 -6.25
CA PHE A 240 -21.09 -6.35 -7.08
C PHE A 240 -19.94 -7.13 -7.74
N PRO A 241 -19.67 -6.90 -9.04
CA PRO A 241 -18.44 -7.33 -9.69
C PRO A 241 -17.21 -6.76 -8.98
N ARG A 242 -16.12 -7.54 -8.92
CA ARG A 242 -14.94 -7.19 -8.10
C ARG A 242 -13.65 -7.31 -8.88
N VAL A 243 -12.73 -6.40 -8.57
CA VAL A 243 -11.33 -6.48 -8.99
C VAL A 243 -10.50 -6.43 -7.72
N LEU A 244 -9.76 -7.49 -7.44
CA LEU A 244 -9.03 -7.68 -6.18
C LEU A 244 -7.57 -8.01 -6.45
N VAL A 245 -6.74 -7.75 -5.45
CA VAL A 245 -5.36 -8.27 -5.42
C VAL A 245 -5.39 -9.80 -5.37
N ASP A 246 -4.46 -10.44 -6.08
CA ASP A 246 -4.16 -11.85 -5.94
C ASP A 246 -3.24 -12.09 -4.74
N HIS A 247 -3.84 -12.14 -3.54
CA HIS A 247 -3.11 -12.40 -2.31
C HIS A 247 -2.43 -13.78 -2.30
N ALA A 248 -2.95 -14.76 -3.05
CA ALA A 248 -2.33 -16.07 -3.14
C ALA A 248 -1.00 -16.01 -3.91
N ALA A 249 -0.97 -15.29 -5.03
CA ALA A 249 0.27 -15.03 -5.75
C ALA A 249 1.26 -14.20 -4.92
N ALA A 250 0.80 -13.18 -4.18
CA ALA A 250 1.65 -12.40 -3.28
C ALA A 250 2.27 -13.29 -2.17
N ALA A 251 1.44 -14.03 -1.45
CA ALA A 251 1.89 -14.94 -0.42
C ALA A 251 2.90 -15.99 -0.92
N ARG A 252 2.69 -16.52 -2.13
CA ARG A 252 3.63 -17.44 -2.78
C ARG A 252 5.00 -16.80 -2.99
N LEU A 253 5.05 -15.56 -3.48
CA LEU A 253 6.33 -14.83 -3.65
C LEU A 253 7.08 -14.65 -2.32
N ALA A 254 6.37 -14.34 -1.23
CA ALA A 254 6.98 -14.24 0.10
C ALA A 254 7.54 -15.60 0.57
N ALA A 255 6.74 -16.66 0.44
CA ALA A 255 7.13 -18.01 0.83
C ALA A 255 8.35 -18.49 0.03
N GLU A 256 8.30 -18.38 -1.30
CA GLU A 256 9.41 -18.73 -2.20
C GLU A 256 10.68 -17.94 -1.88
N HIS A 257 10.56 -16.64 -1.55
CA HIS A 257 11.71 -15.81 -1.18
C HIS A 257 12.40 -16.31 0.08
N PHE A 258 11.64 -16.65 1.12
CA PHE A 258 12.20 -17.18 2.37
C PHE A 258 12.74 -18.60 2.20
N LEU A 259 11.99 -19.49 1.54
CA LEU A 259 12.42 -20.87 1.26
C LEU A 259 13.71 -20.89 0.43
N ALA A 260 13.80 -20.02 -0.57
CA ALA A 260 15.00 -19.90 -1.38
C ALA A 260 16.24 -19.46 -0.59
N ARG A 261 16.06 -18.86 0.60
CA ARG A 261 17.14 -18.43 1.50
C ARG A 261 17.46 -19.47 2.58
N GLY A 262 16.83 -20.64 2.54
CA GLY A 262 17.09 -21.75 3.48
C GLY A 262 16.38 -21.61 4.83
N LEU A 263 15.44 -20.67 4.98
CA LEU A 263 14.65 -20.55 6.20
C LEU A 263 13.74 -21.76 6.38
N ARG A 264 13.56 -22.19 7.63
CA ARG A 264 12.76 -23.38 7.99
C ARG A 264 11.65 -23.11 9.00
N HIS A 265 11.63 -21.90 9.56
CA HIS A 265 10.67 -21.44 10.54
C HIS A 265 9.99 -20.18 10.02
N PHE A 266 8.66 -20.13 10.11
CA PHE A 266 7.88 -19.10 9.45
C PHE A 266 6.77 -18.59 10.36
N CYS A 267 6.52 -17.28 10.29
CA CYS A 267 5.36 -16.64 10.90
C CYS A 267 4.65 -15.75 9.87
N PHE A 268 3.31 -15.68 9.98
CA PHE A 268 2.54 -14.58 9.41
C PHE A 268 2.04 -13.68 10.54
N TYR A 269 2.15 -12.36 10.39
CA TYR A 269 1.74 -11.38 11.40
C TYR A 269 0.62 -10.46 10.91
N SER A 270 -0.45 -10.37 11.70
CA SER A 270 -1.60 -9.48 11.46
C SER A 270 -2.21 -8.99 12.77
N ASP A 271 -2.73 -7.76 12.80
CA ASP A 271 -3.26 -7.18 14.04
C ASP A 271 -4.77 -7.05 14.17
N ALA A 272 -5.53 -7.27 13.09
CA ALA A 272 -6.97 -7.03 13.04
C ALA A 272 -7.72 -8.09 12.24
N GLU A 273 -9.04 -8.19 12.48
CA GLU A 273 -9.96 -8.96 11.64
C GLU A 273 -10.22 -8.23 10.32
N ASN A 274 -9.50 -8.64 9.29
CA ASN A 274 -9.59 -8.09 7.95
C ASN A 274 -9.56 -9.22 6.91
N TRP A 275 -10.51 -9.20 5.98
CA TRP A 275 -10.65 -10.21 4.93
C TRP A 275 -9.36 -10.37 4.09
N ALA A 276 -8.66 -9.27 3.82
CA ALA A 276 -7.42 -9.29 3.04
C ALA A 276 -6.29 -9.96 3.83
N PHE A 277 -6.20 -9.70 5.14
CA PHE A 277 -5.22 -10.32 6.02
C PHE A 277 -5.49 -11.82 6.17
N GLU A 278 -6.78 -12.20 6.25
CA GLU A 278 -7.21 -13.59 6.28
C GLU A 278 -6.83 -14.33 4.99
N GLU A 279 -7.15 -13.76 3.83
CA GLU A 279 -6.84 -14.38 2.53
C GLU A 279 -5.32 -14.53 2.34
N ASN A 280 -4.55 -13.46 2.60
CA ASN A 280 -3.10 -13.44 2.46
C ASN A 280 -2.40 -14.38 3.45
N GLY A 281 -2.79 -14.35 4.73
CA GLY A 281 -2.22 -15.19 5.77
C GLY A 281 -2.49 -16.68 5.55
N ARG A 282 -3.72 -17.05 5.15
CA ARG A 282 -4.05 -18.43 4.80
C ARG A 282 -3.23 -18.91 3.60
N ALA A 283 -3.12 -18.10 2.56
CA ALA A 283 -2.33 -18.45 1.40
C ALA A 283 -0.84 -18.68 1.73
N PHE A 284 -0.25 -17.82 2.58
CA PHE A 284 1.15 -17.97 2.99
C PHE A 284 1.37 -19.23 3.83
N VAL A 285 0.53 -19.45 4.83
CA VAL A 285 0.57 -20.65 5.67
C VAL A 285 0.44 -21.92 4.82
N ASN A 286 -0.45 -21.92 3.83
CA ASN A 286 -0.61 -23.05 2.91
C ASN A 286 0.65 -23.27 2.05
N CYS A 287 1.20 -22.22 1.43
CA CYS A 287 2.43 -22.33 0.62
C CYS A 287 3.60 -22.90 1.44
N VAL A 288 3.77 -22.44 2.69
CA VAL A 288 4.84 -22.92 3.57
C VAL A 288 4.63 -24.37 4.01
N ARG A 289 3.38 -24.76 4.30
CA ARG A 289 3.03 -26.14 4.65
C ARG A 289 3.19 -27.11 3.49
N GLU A 290 2.82 -26.70 2.28
CA GLU A 290 3.05 -27.46 1.05
C GLU A 290 4.55 -27.71 0.81
N ALA A 291 5.41 -26.77 1.22
CA ALA A 291 6.87 -26.93 1.21
C ALA A 291 7.42 -27.78 2.38
N GLY A 292 6.56 -28.34 3.25
CA GLY A 292 6.96 -29.23 4.34
C GLY A 292 7.43 -28.53 5.62
N HIS A 293 7.15 -27.24 5.78
CA HIS A 293 7.59 -26.46 6.93
C HIS A 293 6.43 -25.99 7.83
N PRO A 294 6.66 -25.87 9.16
CA PRO A 294 5.68 -25.28 10.05
C PRO A 294 5.58 -23.77 9.83
N CYS A 295 4.37 -23.24 9.91
CA CYS A 295 4.11 -21.80 9.91
C CYS A 295 3.14 -21.45 11.04
N GLU A 296 3.54 -20.50 11.88
CA GLU A 296 2.70 -19.92 12.92
C GLU A 296 2.01 -18.65 12.42
N TRP A 297 0.82 -18.35 12.95
CA TRP A 297 0.11 -17.11 12.63
C TRP A 297 -0.05 -16.28 13.89
N LEU A 298 0.76 -15.24 14.01
CA LEU A 298 0.74 -14.27 15.10
C LEU A 298 -0.42 -13.29 14.88
N ARG A 299 -1.46 -13.42 15.72
CA ARG A 299 -2.70 -12.64 15.64
C ARG A 299 -2.90 -11.81 16.90
N TRP A 300 -2.65 -10.50 16.82
CA TRP A 300 -2.87 -9.62 17.98
C TRP A 300 -4.34 -9.60 18.41
N HIS A 301 -5.28 -9.50 17.46
CA HIS A 301 -6.72 -9.39 17.77
C HIS A 301 -7.28 -10.58 18.56
N THR A 302 -6.65 -11.76 18.50
CA THR A 302 -7.04 -12.94 19.27
C THR A 302 -6.12 -13.23 20.47
N ALA A 303 -5.07 -12.43 20.69
CA ALA A 303 -4.14 -12.64 21.78
C ALA A 303 -4.82 -12.35 23.13
N PRO A 304 -4.57 -13.13 24.20
CA PRO A 304 -5.12 -12.85 25.53
C PRO A 304 -4.75 -11.47 26.08
N GLN A 305 -3.61 -10.93 25.65
CA GLN A 305 -3.10 -9.61 26.03
C GLN A 305 -3.71 -8.48 25.20
N CYS A 306 -4.57 -8.79 24.23
CA CYS A 306 -5.19 -7.80 23.36
C CYS A 306 -6.04 -6.82 24.16
N THR A 307 -5.67 -5.54 24.11
CA THR A 307 -6.45 -4.45 24.69
C THR A 307 -6.86 -3.45 23.62
N ARG A 308 -7.95 -2.73 23.89
CA ARG A 308 -8.42 -1.60 23.08
C ARG A 308 -8.05 -0.28 23.76
N GLY A 309 -7.79 0.76 22.97
CA GLY A 309 -7.54 2.12 23.48
C GLY A 309 -6.06 2.46 23.68
N ARG A 310 -5.77 3.48 24.50
CA ARG A 310 -4.47 4.18 24.52
C ARG A 310 -3.25 3.32 24.85
N HIS A 311 -3.43 2.17 25.51
CA HIS A 311 -2.33 1.28 25.89
C HIS A 311 -2.04 0.20 24.84
N GLN A 312 -2.94 0.02 23.87
CA GLN A 312 -2.86 -1.04 22.86
C GLN A 312 -1.52 -1.02 22.13
N TRP A 313 -1.08 0.16 21.65
CA TRP A 313 0.15 0.29 20.86
C TRP A 313 1.38 -0.31 21.57
N ARG A 314 1.61 0.10 22.83
CA ARG A 314 2.76 -0.38 23.61
C ARG A 314 2.65 -1.86 23.98
N GLN A 315 1.44 -2.33 24.30
CA GLN A 315 1.22 -3.74 24.67
C GLN A 315 1.38 -4.66 23.46
N LYS A 316 0.83 -4.27 22.30
CA LYS A 316 0.97 -5.00 21.04
C LYS A 316 2.43 -5.17 20.65
N ARG A 317 3.21 -4.09 20.67
CA ARG A 317 4.65 -4.12 20.37
C ARG A 317 5.44 -5.01 21.33
N ARG A 318 5.17 -4.93 22.65
CA ARG A 318 5.80 -5.81 23.65
C ARG A 318 5.42 -7.29 23.43
N TRP A 319 4.15 -7.56 23.18
CA TRP A 319 3.66 -8.91 22.90
C TRP A 319 4.34 -9.48 21.66
N LEU A 320 4.38 -8.72 20.55
CA LEU A 320 5.02 -9.15 19.32
C LEU A 320 6.50 -9.47 19.54
N GLY A 321 7.24 -8.62 20.26
CA GLY A 321 8.64 -8.89 20.61
C GLY A 321 8.82 -10.19 21.41
N GLN A 322 7.90 -10.50 22.34
CA GLN A 322 7.94 -11.75 23.11
C GLN A 322 7.67 -12.99 22.24
N GLU A 323 6.67 -12.93 21.35
CA GLU A 323 6.39 -14.02 20.42
C GLU A 323 7.58 -14.24 19.46
N LEU A 324 8.17 -13.15 18.96
CA LEU A 324 9.36 -13.23 18.12
C LEU A 324 10.58 -13.76 18.88
N LEU A 325 10.76 -13.47 20.16
CA LEU A 325 11.85 -14.05 20.95
C LEU A 325 11.70 -15.56 21.14
N ARG A 326 10.47 -16.06 21.32
CA ARG A 326 10.19 -17.49 21.52
C ARG A 326 10.28 -18.31 20.23
N ALA A 327 9.93 -17.70 19.10
CA ALA A 327 9.91 -18.40 17.83
C ALA A 327 11.32 -18.88 17.40
N PRO A 328 11.48 -20.13 16.91
CA PRO A 328 12.77 -20.67 16.49
C PRO A 328 13.47 -19.82 15.42
N LYS A 329 14.80 -19.82 15.45
CA LYS A 329 15.65 -19.00 14.57
C LYS A 329 16.46 -19.87 13.61
N PRO A 330 16.76 -19.39 12.39
CA PRO A 330 16.32 -18.11 11.80
C PRO A 330 14.84 -18.14 11.39
N LEU A 331 14.12 -17.04 11.61
CA LEU A 331 12.68 -16.91 11.40
C LEU A 331 12.35 -16.04 10.17
N GLY A 332 11.44 -16.50 9.32
CA GLY A 332 10.87 -15.71 8.24
C GLY A 332 9.50 -15.18 8.63
N LEU A 333 9.34 -13.87 8.78
CA LEU A 333 8.06 -13.24 9.11
C LEU A 333 7.52 -12.48 7.90
N TYR A 334 6.34 -12.90 7.44
CA TYR A 334 5.55 -12.19 6.45
C TYR A 334 4.45 -11.39 7.17
N ALA A 335 4.45 -10.08 7.01
CA ALA A 335 3.51 -9.19 7.66
C ALA A 335 2.32 -8.85 6.75
N ALA A 336 1.15 -8.62 7.33
CA ALA A 336 -0.07 -8.36 6.58
C ALA A 336 -0.03 -7.07 5.74
N THR A 337 0.77 -6.08 6.16
CA THR A 337 1.07 -4.84 5.40
C THR A 337 2.50 -4.40 5.69
N ASP A 338 3.01 -3.42 4.93
CA ASP A 338 4.29 -2.77 5.24
C ASP A 338 4.34 -2.10 6.62
N ASP A 339 3.24 -1.50 7.09
CA ASP A 339 3.18 -0.92 8.43
C ASP A 339 3.34 -1.98 9.52
N HIS A 340 2.75 -3.17 9.31
CA HIS A 340 2.95 -4.32 10.22
C HIS A 340 4.39 -4.84 10.17
N ALA A 341 5.05 -4.79 9.01
CA ALA A 341 6.47 -5.17 8.90
C ALA A 341 7.38 -4.17 9.62
N VAL A 342 7.07 -2.88 9.55
CA VAL A 342 7.76 -1.84 10.33
C VAL A 342 7.54 -2.05 11.83
N GLU A 343 6.31 -2.33 12.25
CA GLU A 343 6.00 -2.66 13.65
C GLU A 343 6.77 -3.90 14.13
N ALA A 344 6.90 -4.93 13.28
CA ALA A 344 7.69 -6.12 13.57
C ALA A 344 9.19 -5.81 13.67
N LEU A 345 9.74 -4.97 12.80
CA LEU A 345 11.13 -4.51 12.87
C LEU A 345 11.40 -3.78 14.18
N GLU A 346 10.52 -2.85 14.53
CA GLU A 346 10.59 -2.09 15.77
C GLU A 346 10.47 -2.99 17.02
N ALA A 347 9.62 -4.01 16.98
CA ALA A 347 9.50 -5.01 18.03
C ALA A 347 10.75 -5.90 18.13
N CYS A 348 11.40 -6.22 17.01
CA CYS A 348 12.70 -6.90 17.01
C CYS A 348 13.79 -6.04 17.65
N GLU A 349 13.86 -4.76 17.32
CA GLU A 349 14.84 -3.83 17.91
C GLU A 349 14.67 -3.71 19.42
N ASP A 350 13.44 -3.55 19.92
CA ASP A 350 13.14 -3.50 21.35
C ASP A 350 13.51 -4.81 22.08
N ALA A 351 13.38 -5.94 21.38
CA ALA A 351 13.70 -7.28 21.89
C ALA A 351 15.18 -7.65 21.73
N GLY A 352 15.99 -6.81 21.09
CA GLY A 352 17.39 -7.11 20.79
C GLY A 352 17.59 -8.20 19.72
N LEU A 353 16.60 -8.43 18.85
CA LEU A 353 16.67 -9.39 17.75
C LEU A 353 17.26 -8.75 16.50
N ALA A 354 18.29 -9.38 15.93
CA ALA A 354 18.91 -8.92 14.69
C ALA A 354 18.03 -9.19 13.47
N VAL A 355 17.88 -8.16 12.62
CA VAL A 355 17.22 -8.22 11.32
C VAL A 355 18.24 -7.89 10.23
N PRO A 356 18.45 -8.78 9.24
CA PRO A 356 17.66 -9.99 8.96
C PRO A 356 18.14 -11.30 9.62
N GLU A 357 19.27 -11.30 10.34
CA GLU A 357 20.02 -12.50 10.77
C GLU A 357 19.21 -13.48 11.63
N GLN A 358 18.42 -12.96 12.57
CA GLN A 358 17.57 -13.78 13.43
C GLN A 358 16.12 -13.77 12.93
N VAL A 359 15.63 -12.61 12.48
CA VAL A 359 14.29 -12.46 11.95
C VAL A 359 14.36 -11.72 10.61
N SER A 360 13.94 -12.40 9.56
CA SER A 360 13.86 -11.89 8.19
C SER A 360 12.42 -11.47 7.89
N LEU A 361 12.22 -10.21 7.48
CA LEU A 361 10.91 -9.55 7.40
C LEU A 361 10.52 -9.23 5.95
N ILE A 362 9.29 -9.55 5.58
CA ILE A 362 8.64 -9.10 4.33
C ILE A 362 7.30 -8.43 4.66
N GLY A 363 7.06 -7.24 4.12
CA GLY A 363 5.76 -6.57 4.12
C GLY A 363 5.00 -6.72 2.78
N VAL A 364 3.90 -5.99 2.65
CA VAL A 364 2.99 -6.04 1.50
C VAL A 364 2.57 -4.64 1.10
N ASP A 365 2.31 -4.50 -0.19
CA ASP A 365 1.89 -3.32 -0.94
C ASP A 365 3.00 -2.39 -1.38
N ASN A 366 4.23 -2.48 -0.86
CA ASN A 366 5.32 -1.55 -1.17
C ASN A 366 4.90 -0.07 -0.94
N SER A 367 4.29 0.22 0.21
CA SER A 367 3.72 1.50 0.62
C SER A 367 4.54 2.25 1.67
N LEU A 368 5.83 1.91 1.82
CA LEU A 368 6.73 2.49 2.81
C LEU A 368 6.96 4.00 2.59
N LEU A 369 6.78 4.80 3.64
CA LEU A 369 6.84 6.27 3.57
C LEU A 369 8.25 6.84 3.30
N ALA A 370 9.31 6.19 3.77
CA ALA A 370 10.66 6.74 3.73
C ALA A 370 11.74 5.64 3.70
N VAL A 371 11.73 4.78 2.67
CA VAL A 371 12.66 3.65 2.54
C VAL A 371 14.13 4.06 2.70
N GLU A 372 14.52 5.20 2.12
CA GLU A 372 15.90 5.73 2.17
C GLU A 372 16.33 6.15 3.58
N GLY A 373 15.39 6.50 4.45
CA GLY A 373 15.65 6.87 5.85
C GLY A 373 15.72 5.68 6.81
N MET A 374 15.37 4.47 6.35
CA MET A 374 15.34 3.29 7.21
C MET A 374 16.75 2.70 7.37
N ARG A 375 17.17 2.45 8.61
CA ARG A 375 18.42 1.73 8.89
C ARG A 375 18.40 0.29 8.38
N THR A 376 17.23 -0.33 8.40
CA THR A 376 16.95 -1.66 7.86
C THR A 376 15.73 -1.56 6.95
N PRO A 377 15.91 -1.20 5.66
CA PRO A 377 14.80 -1.06 4.74
C PRO A 377 14.01 -2.37 4.58
N ILE A 378 12.67 -2.28 4.64
CA ILE A 378 11.76 -3.42 4.63
C ILE A 378 11.57 -3.95 3.20
N SER A 379 11.87 -5.22 2.98
CA SER A 379 11.46 -5.95 1.77
C SER A 379 9.94 -6.01 1.68
N SER A 380 9.38 -5.87 0.49
CA SER A 380 7.92 -5.82 0.33
C SER A 380 7.48 -6.41 -1.00
N ILE A 381 6.23 -6.91 -1.06
CA ILE A 381 5.59 -7.31 -2.30
C ILE A 381 4.79 -6.14 -2.87
N ASP A 382 5.07 -5.76 -4.11
CA ASP A 382 4.24 -4.81 -4.84
C ASP A 382 3.03 -5.54 -5.42
N THR A 383 1.85 -5.27 -4.86
CA THR A 383 0.55 -5.88 -5.22
C THR A 383 -0.11 -5.25 -6.45
N ASP A 384 0.55 -4.27 -7.07
CA ASP A 384 0.09 -3.56 -8.25
C ASP A 384 -1.31 -2.94 -8.13
N LEU A 385 -1.52 -2.16 -7.06
CA LEU A 385 -2.77 -1.43 -6.85
C LEU A 385 -3.14 -0.51 -8.02
N GLU A 386 -2.17 -0.03 -8.78
CA GLU A 386 -2.45 0.74 -10.00
C GLU A 386 -3.14 -0.12 -11.06
N ALA A 387 -2.66 -1.33 -11.32
CA ALA A 387 -3.34 -2.24 -12.24
C ALA A 387 -4.72 -2.68 -11.71
N VAL A 388 -4.88 -2.84 -10.39
CA VAL A 388 -6.20 -3.08 -9.78
C VAL A 388 -7.17 -1.94 -10.12
N GLY A 389 -6.75 -0.69 -9.93
CA GLY A 389 -7.58 0.48 -10.21
C GLY A 389 -7.92 0.62 -11.69
N TYR A 390 -6.93 0.43 -12.56
CA TYR A 390 -7.12 0.48 -14.00
C TYR A 390 -8.08 -0.62 -14.50
N ARG A 391 -7.92 -1.86 -14.03
CA ARG A 391 -8.82 -2.97 -14.40
C ARG A 391 -10.22 -2.80 -13.81
N GLY A 392 -10.35 -2.21 -12.62
CA GLY A 392 -11.65 -1.86 -12.04
C GLY A 392 -12.40 -0.83 -12.88
N ALA A 393 -11.70 0.22 -13.33
CA ALA A 393 -12.28 1.20 -14.25
C ALA A 393 -12.66 0.57 -15.59
N ALA A 394 -11.82 -0.30 -16.17
CA ALA A 394 -12.16 -1.04 -17.38
C ALA A 394 -13.41 -1.93 -17.23
N LEU A 395 -13.52 -2.64 -16.10
CA LEU A 395 -14.68 -3.45 -15.79
C LEU A 395 -15.94 -2.58 -15.65
N LEU A 396 -15.84 -1.44 -14.97
CA LEU A 396 -16.97 -0.52 -14.84
C LEU A 396 -17.41 0.03 -16.21
N ASP A 397 -16.48 0.32 -17.11
CA ASP A 397 -16.79 0.78 -18.46
C ASP A 397 -17.63 -0.25 -19.23
N ASP A 398 -17.27 -1.53 -19.10
CA ASP A 398 -17.99 -2.65 -19.67
C ASP A 398 -19.40 -2.79 -19.08
N LEU A 399 -19.54 -2.67 -17.77
CA LEU A 399 -20.85 -2.68 -17.11
C LEU A 399 -21.73 -1.49 -17.55
N MET A 400 -21.16 -0.29 -17.68
CA MET A 400 -21.87 0.89 -18.18
C MET A 400 -22.29 0.75 -19.66
N ARG A 401 -21.65 -0.13 -20.43
CA ARG A 401 -22.05 -0.50 -21.79
C ARG A 401 -23.07 -1.65 -21.85
N GLY A 402 -23.51 -2.17 -20.70
CA GLY A 402 -24.45 -3.29 -20.62
C GLY A 402 -23.82 -4.66 -20.89
N LYS A 403 -22.49 -4.79 -20.83
CA LYS A 403 -21.85 -6.11 -20.91
C LYS A 403 -22.14 -6.93 -19.65
N PRO A 404 -22.22 -8.27 -19.76
CA PRO A 404 -22.46 -9.12 -18.61
C PRO A 404 -21.32 -9.02 -17.58
N ALA A 405 -21.70 -9.01 -16.30
CA ALA A 405 -20.75 -9.05 -15.21
C ALA A 405 -20.03 -10.41 -15.13
N PRO A 406 -18.73 -10.44 -14.78
CA PRO A 406 -18.04 -11.69 -14.46
C PRO A 406 -18.63 -12.33 -13.20
N THR A 407 -18.74 -13.66 -13.20
CA THR A 407 -19.27 -14.44 -12.06
C THR A 407 -18.27 -14.59 -10.92
N GLN A 408 -16.98 -14.43 -11.20
CA GLN A 408 -15.91 -14.49 -10.21
C GLN A 408 -15.14 -13.16 -10.17
N PRO A 409 -14.58 -12.79 -8.99
CA PRO A 409 -13.69 -11.64 -8.89
C PRO A 409 -12.50 -11.74 -9.85
N ILE A 410 -12.20 -10.64 -10.54
CA ILE A 410 -10.96 -10.53 -11.31
C ILE A 410 -9.80 -10.37 -10.33
N ARG A 411 -8.80 -11.26 -10.41
CA ARG A 411 -7.60 -11.21 -9.57
C ARG A 411 -6.42 -10.60 -10.34
N VAL A 412 -5.79 -9.60 -9.75
CA VAL A 412 -4.63 -8.92 -10.33
C VAL A 412 -3.36 -9.45 -9.64
N PRO A 413 -2.43 -10.06 -10.40
CA PRO A 413 -1.20 -10.57 -9.82
C PRO A 413 -0.29 -9.43 -9.34
N PRO A 414 0.54 -9.68 -8.31
CA PRO A 414 1.54 -8.71 -7.88
C PRO A 414 2.61 -8.50 -8.97
N LYS A 415 3.21 -7.31 -9.00
CA LYS A 415 4.37 -6.98 -9.83
C LYS A 415 5.60 -7.79 -9.45
N GLY A 416 5.76 -8.07 -8.16
CA GLY A 416 6.85 -8.89 -7.66
C GLY A 416 7.28 -8.51 -6.25
N LEU A 417 8.33 -9.20 -5.78
CA LEU A 417 8.97 -8.90 -4.50
C LEU A 417 10.15 -7.96 -4.70
N ILE A 418 10.16 -6.88 -3.92
CA ILE A 418 11.24 -5.92 -3.83
C ILE A 418 12.07 -6.29 -2.61
N ALA A 419 13.14 -7.06 -2.85
CA ALA A 419 14.07 -7.46 -1.81
C ALA A 419 14.90 -6.25 -1.33
N ARG A 420 14.95 -6.07 -0.02
CA ARG A 420 15.74 -5.08 0.71
C ARG A 420 16.38 -5.75 1.94
N LYS A 421 17.15 -4.97 2.70
CA LYS A 421 17.96 -5.48 3.82
C LYS A 421 17.17 -6.34 4.82
N SER A 422 15.90 -6.04 5.09
CA SER A 422 15.14 -6.75 6.11
C SER A 422 14.90 -8.23 5.84
N SER A 423 15.02 -8.69 4.59
CA SER A 423 14.96 -10.13 4.26
C SER A 423 16.09 -10.59 3.34
N ASP A 424 17.13 -9.78 3.23
CA ASP A 424 18.33 -10.12 2.47
C ASP A 424 19.35 -10.89 3.33
N LEU A 425 18.84 -11.79 4.18
CA LEU A 425 19.66 -12.82 4.80
C LEU A 425 19.61 -14.07 3.94
N ILE A 426 20.78 -14.64 3.74
CA ILE A 426 20.91 -16.03 3.36
C ILE A 426 21.05 -16.82 4.65
N ALA A 427 19.96 -17.47 5.07
CA ALA A 427 19.85 -18.18 6.33
C ALA A 427 20.55 -19.55 6.26
N ILE A 428 21.83 -19.55 5.89
CA ILE A 428 22.61 -20.77 5.74
C ILE A 428 23.66 -20.79 6.83
N ALA A 429 23.47 -21.70 7.79
CA ALA A 429 24.42 -21.93 8.87
C ALA A 429 25.83 -22.32 8.34
N HIS A 430 25.91 -22.88 7.14
CA HIS A 430 27.16 -23.26 6.52
C HIS A 430 27.91 -22.05 5.95
N GLU A 431 28.97 -21.65 6.62
CA GLU A 431 29.79 -20.47 6.29
C GLU A 431 30.25 -20.44 4.82
N GLY A 432 30.72 -21.57 4.28
CA GLY A 432 31.15 -21.65 2.88
C GLY A 432 30.04 -21.38 1.86
N VAL A 433 28.81 -21.85 2.11
CA VAL A 433 27.66 -21.60 1.24
C VAL A 433 27.24 -20.13 1.35
N ALA A 434 27.23 -19.56 2.56
CA ALA A 434 26.94 -18.14 2.77
C ALA A 434 27.97 -17.23 2.04
N LYS A 435 29.27 -17.52 2.14
CA LYS A 435 30.34 -16.82 1.40
C LYS A 435 30.15 -16.94 -0.11
N SER A 436 29.85 -18.14 -0.59
CA SER A 436 29.58 -18.42 -2.00
C SER A 436 28.43 -17.57 -2.55
N LEU A 437 27.34 -17.45 -1.79
CA LEU A 437 26.18 -16.69 -2.23
C LEU A 437 26.38 -15.19 -2.16
N ARG A 438 27.07 -14.68 -1.11
CA ARG A 438 27.49 -13.28 -1.07
C ARG A 438 28.28 -12.94 -2.33
N PHE A 439 29.23 -13.81 -2.69
CA PHE A 439 29.99 -13.65 -3.93
C PHE A 439 29.10 -13.61 -5.17
N ILE A 440 28.10 -14.50 -5.30
CA ILE A 440 27.14 -14.44 -6.40
C ILE A 440 26.40 -13.10 -6.41
N LEU A 441 25.85 -12.65 -5.28
CA LEU A 441 25.08 -11.41 -5.22
C LEU A 441 25.90 -10.20 -5.70
N ASP A 442 27.18 -10.16 -5.34
CA ASP A 442 28.09 -9.08 -5.73
C ASP A 442 28.59 -9.19 -7.19
N HIS A 443 28.49 -10.37 -7.81
CA HIS A 443 29.12 -10.68 -9.10
C HIS A 443 28.18 -11.32 -10.13
N ALA A 444 26.88 -11.39 -9.89
CA ALA A 444 25.92 -12.13 -10.72
C ALA A 444 25.89 -11.67 -12.19
N VAL A 445 26.15 -10.38 -12.44
CA VAL A 445 26.21 -9.77 -13.77
C VAL A 445 27.53 -10.01 -14.50
N LYS A 446 28.54 -10.56 -13.82
CA LYS A 446 29.84 -10.91 -14.40
C LYS A 446 29.83 -12.37 -14.89
N PRO A 447 30.73 -12.77 -15.79
CA PRO A 447 30.84 -14.14 -16.29
C PRO A 447 31.49 -15.09 -15.27
N ILE A 448 30.86 -15.23 -14.10
CA ILE A 448 31.29 -16.15 -13.02
C ILE A 448 30.73 -17.56 -13.22
N GLY A 449 31.47 -18.56 -12.75
CA GLY A 449 31.08 -19.97 -12.73
C GLY A 449 31.19 -20.62 -11.34
N VAL A 450 30.89 -21.93 -11.27
CA VAL A 450 30.92 -22.69 -10.00
C VAL A 450 32.32 -22.73 -9.39
N ASP A 451 33.38 -22.69 -10.21
CA ASP A 451 34.76 -22.70 -9.70
C ASP A 451 35.12 -21.39 -8.98
N ASP A 452 34.62 -20.24 -9.47
CA ASP A 452 34.79 -18.95 -8.79
C ASP A 452 34.04 -18.93 -7.46
N MET A 453 32.82 -19.49 -7.46
CA MET A 453 32.00 -19.63 -6.26
C MET A 453 32.66 -20.52 -5.21
N ALA A 454 33.31 -21.61 -5.62
CA ALA A 454 34.03 -22.52 -4.73
C ALA A 454 35.28 -21.86 -4.14
N ARG A 455 36.01 -21.10 -4.97
CA ARG A 455 37.17 -20.31 -4.53
C ARG A 455 36.77 -19.25 -3.50
N ALA A 456 35.69 -18.50 -3.75
CA ALA A 456 35.17 -17.51 -2.82
C ALA A 456 34.68 -18.13 -1.50
N ALA A 457 34.17 -19.36 -1.56
CA ALA A 457 33.75 -20.12 -0.38
C ALA A 457 34.92 -20.70 0.44
N GLY A 458 36.13 -20.77 -0.13
CA GLY A 458 37.24 -21.53 0.45
C GLY A 458 37.00 -23.04 0.46
N MET A 459 36.24 -23.56 -0.52
CA MET A 459 35.82 -24.96 -0.59
C MET A 459 36.24 -25.60 -1.92
N SER A 460 36.34 -26.93 -1.95
CA SER A 460 36.42 -27.66 -3.22
C SER A 460 35.07 -27.60 -3.95
N ARG A 461 35.08 -27.73 -5.28
CA ARG A 461 33.85 -27.74 -6.10
C ARG A 461 32.84 -28.79 -5.65
N ARG A 462 33.35 -29.99 -5.30
CA ARG A 462 32.52 -31.10 -4.79
C ARG A 462 31.90 -30.77 -3.43
N ALA A 463 32.71 -30.31 -2.48
CA ALA A 463 32.23 -29.95 -1.14
C ALA A 463 31.20 -28.81 -1.20
N LEU A 464 31.42 -27.82 -2.06
CA LEU A 464 30.44 -26.76 -2.29
C LEU A 464 29.13 -27.32 -2.83
N HIS A 465 29.20 -28.21 -3.82
CA HIS A 465 28.01 -28.81 -4.43
C HIS A 465 27.19 -29.61 -3.40
N GLU A 466 27.83 -30.46 -2.60
CA GLU A 466 27.19 -31.23 -1.53
C GLU A 466 26.55 -30.30 -0.49
N ALA A 467 27.27 -29.26 -0.05
CA ALA A 467 26.74 -28.28 0.90
C ALA A 467 25.54 -27.50 0.35
N TYR A 468 25.56 -27.13 -0.94
CA TYR A 468 24.43 -26.48 -1.60
C TYR A 468 23.18 -27.38 -1.67
N LEU A 469 23.35 -28.66 -2.00
CA LEU A 469 22.24 -29.61 -1.96
C LEU A 469 21.68 -29.77 -0.55
N GLN A 470 22.55 -29.88 0.46
CA GLN A 470 22.15 -30.07 1.85
C GLN A 470 21.44 -28.85 2.44
N HIS A 471 21.91 -27.64 2.13
CA HIS A 471 21.43 -26.41 2.77
C HIS A 471 20.41 -25.62 1.95
N LEU A 472 20.45 -25.71 0.62
CA LEU A 472 19.55 -25.00 -0.29
C LEU A 472 18.68 -25.90 -1.17
N GLY A 473 18.89 -27.23 -1.14
CA GLY A 473 18.14 -28.17 -1.95
C GLY A 473 18.41 -28.08 -3.44
N ARG A 474 19.46 -27.34 -3.87
CA ARG A 474 19.80 -27.16 -5.29
C ARG A 474 21.28 -26.91 -5.53
N PRO A 475 21.83 -27.30 -6.69
CA PRO A 475 23.24 -27.09 -7.02
C PRO A 475 23.66 -25.62 -7.11
N PRO A 476 24.96 -25.31 -6.94
CA PRO A 476 25.48 -23.94 -7.02
C PRO A 476 25.20 -23.24 -8.36
N GLY A 477 25.34 -23.97 -9.48
CA GLY A 477 25.05 -23.42 -10.81
C GLY A 477 23.57 -23.10 -11.03
N ALA A 478 22.67 -23.92 -10.46
CA ALA A 478 21.24 -23.67 -10.51
C ALA A 478 20.86 -22.41 -9.71
N GLU A 479 21.55 -22.16 -8.59
CA GLU A 479 21.33 -20.95 -7.78
C GLU A 479 21.82 -19.68 -8.46
N LEU A 480 23.00 -19.71 -9.10
CA LEU A 480 23.47 -18.61 -9.94
C LEU A 480 22.47 -18.31 -11.06
N HIS A 481 21.98 -19.34 -11.74
CA HIS A 481 20.98 -19.21 -12.79
C HIS A 481 19.69 -18.55 -12.26
N ARG A 482 19.17 -19.03 -11.12
CA ARG A 482 17.99 -18.47 -10.46
C ARG A 482 18.15 -16.98 -10.16
N LEU A 483 19.27 -16.58 -9.56
CA LEU A 483 19.54 -15.18 -9.22
C LEU A 483 19.63 -14.27 -10.45
N ARG A 484 20.22 -14.75 -11.56
CA ARG A 484 20.24 -14.01 -12.82
C ARG A 484 18.85 -13.86 -13.43
N ILE A 485 17.99 -14.88 -13.33
CA ILE A 485 16.59 -14.78 -13.77
C ILE A 485 15.82 -13.76 -12.94
N GLU A 486 15.99 -13.76 -11.62
CA GLU A 486 15.36 -12.75 -10.75
C GLU A 486 15.82 -11.32 -11.09
N LEU A 487 17.10 -11.13 -11.39
CA LEU A 487 17.60 -9.86 -11.89
C LEU A 487 16.96 -9.48 -13.24
N ALA A 488 16.82 -10.44 -14.15
CA ALA A 488 16.19 -10.22 -15.45
C ALA A 488 14.72 -9.80 -15.30
N LYS A 489 13.95 -10.45 -14.40
CA LYS A 489 12.56 -10.07 -14.09
C LYS A 489 12.48 -8.62 -13.61
N LYS A 490 13.39 -8.19 -12.73
CA LYS A 490 13.47 -6.80 -12.25
C LYS A 490 13.76 -5.82 -13.38
N LEU A 491 14.73 -6.13 -14.26
CA LEU A 491 15.06 -5.28 -15.40
C LEU A 491 13.94 -5.22 -16.44
N LEU A 492 13.14 -6.27 -16.58
CA LEU A 492 11.97 -6.32 -17.46
C LEU A 492 10.80 -5.48 -16.96
N ALA A 493 10.79 -5.08 -15.69
CA ALA A 493 9.77 -4.17 -15.15
C ALA A 493 9.93 -2.73 -15.65
N ASP A 494 11.11 -2.37 -16.20
CA ASP A 494 11.32 -1.09 -16.87
C ASP A 494 11.05 -1.22 -18.38
N PRO A 495 9.99 -0.58 -18.92
CA PRO A 495 9.66 -0.66 -20.33
C PRO A 495 10.72 0.00 -21.24
N ALA A 496 11.56 0.90 -20.70
CA ALA A 496 12.65 1.52 -21.45
C ALA A 496 13.81 0.55 -21.72
N GLN A 497 13.81 -0.63 -21.10
CA GLN A 497 14.93 -1.54 -21.17
C GLN A 497 14.99 -2.30 -22.51
N PRO A 498 16.06 -2.18 -23.32
CA PRO A 498 16.23 -2.99 -24.53
C PRO A 498 16.33 -4.49 -24.24
N LEU A 499 15.56 -5.31 -24.95
CA LEU A 499 15.56 -6.78 -24.80
C LEU A 499 16.86 -7.44 -25.27
N ASN A 500 17.49 -6.89 -26.30
CA ASN A 500 18.73 -7.38 -26.90
C ASN A 500 19.97 -7.13 -26.03
N GLU A 501 19.88 -6.28 -25.01
CA GLU A 501 20.98 -6.07 -24.04
C GLU A 501 20.76 -6.83 -22.73
N LEU A 502 19.58 -7.44 -22.57
CA LEU A 502 19.17 -8.01 -21.30
C LEU A 502 20.05 -9.18 -20.87
N ALA A 503 20.44 -10.06 -21.81
CA ALA A 503 21.29 -11.21 -21.52
C ALA A 503 22.66 -10.78 -20.96
N ALA A 504 23.30 -9.82 -21.63
CA ALA A 504 24.59 -9.27 -21.20
C ALA A 504 24.48 -8.58 -19.82
N ARG A 505 23.42 -7.78 -19.60
CA ARG A 505 23.21 -7.08 -18.33
C ARG A 505 22.97 -7.99 -17.14
N VAL A 506 22.50 -9.21 -17.37
CA VAL A 506 22.27 -10.21 -16.30
C VAL A 506 23.32 -11.31 -16.27
N GLY A 507 24.44 -11.14 -17.00
CA GLY A 507 25.62 -12.00 -16.90
C GLY A 507 25.59 -13.26 -17.77
N TYR A 508 24.75 -13.32 -18.80
CA TYR A 508 24.82 -14.38 -19.83
C TYR A 508 25.75 -13.98 -20.97
N GLN A 509 26.47 -14.96 -21.49
CA GLN A 509 27.37 -14.76 -22.64
C GLN A 509 26.64 -14.84 -23.99
N SER A 510 25.42 -15.38 -24.03
CA SER A 510 24.63 -15.49 -25.25
C SER A 510 23.15 -15.20 -24.99
N ASP A 511 22.53 -14.50 -25.95
CA ASP A 511 21.08 -14.26 -25.92
C ASP A 511 20.32 -15.58 -25.96
N ASN A 512 20.64 -16.49 -26.87
CA ASN A 512 19.95 -17.79 -26.95
C ASN A 512 20.00 -18.56 -25.62
N GLY A 513 21.15 -18.57 -24.94
CA GLY A 513 21.29 -19.20 -23.63
C GLY A 513 20.39 -18.55 -22.58
N PHE A 514 20.33 -17.22 -22.55
CA PHE A 514 19.43 -16.49 -21.66
C PHE A 514 17.95 -16.77 -21.97
N TRP A 515 17.54 -16.74 -23.24
CA TRP A 515 16.14 -16.91 -23.64
C TRP A 515 15.59 -18.28 -23.27
N VAL A 516 16.35 -19.34 -23.55
CA VAL A 516 15.97 -20.72 -23.17
C VAL A 516 15.80 -20.82 -21.66
N ALA A 517 16.77 -20.28 -20.92
CA ALA A 517 16.81 -20.45 -19.48
C ALA A 517 15.74 -19.57 -18.78
N PHE A 518 15.45 -18.38 -19.30
CA PHE A 518 14.34 -17.54 -18.83
C PHE A 518 12.97 -18.20 -19.10
N LYS A 519 12.79 -18.80 -20.28
CA LYS A 519 11.56 -19.52 -20.62
C LYS A 519 11.37 -20.76 -19.76
N GLN A 520 12.43 -21.50 -19.47
CA GLN A 520 12.38 -22.63 -18.55
C GLN A 520 12.00 -22.20 -17.13
N ALA A 521 12.54 -21.09 -16.65
CA ALA A 521 12.27 -20.59 -15.30
C ALA A 521 10.90 -19.92 -15.13
N THR A 522 10.35 -19.31 -16.18
CA THR A 522 9.13 -18.48 -16.07
C THR A 522 7.93 -18.99 -16.89
N GLY A 523 8.14 -19.97 -17.77
CA GLY A 523 7.15 -20.42 -18.75
C GLY A 523 6.93 -19.45 -19.92
N LEU A 524 7.51 -18.26 -19.90
CA LEU A 524 7.30 -17.19 -20.88
C LEU A 524 8.65 -16.75 -21.50
N THR A 525 8.61 -16.27 -22.74
CA THR A 525 9.77 -15.55 -23.30
C THR A 525 9.93 -14.19 -22.59
N PRO A 526 11.14 -13.59 -22.56
CA PRO A 526 11.35 -12.25 -21.98
C PRO A 526 10.38 -11.19 -22.52
N ARG A 527 10.06 -11.27 -23.82
CA ARG A 527 9.08 -10.39 -24.47
C ARG A 527 7.66 -10.60 -23.93
N GLN A 528 7.16 -11.83 -23.93
CA GLN A 528 5.84 -12.16 -23.40
C GLN A 528 5.71 -11.81 -21.92
N TYR A 529 6.79 -12.01 -21.15
CA TYR A 529 6.84 -11.64 -19.75
C TYR A 529 6.66 -10.12 -19.57
N ARG A 530 7.34 -9.31 -20.40
CA ARG A 530 7.17 -7.85 -20.41
C ARG A 530 5.76 -7.41 -20.80
N GLU A 531 5.23 -7.96 -21.88
CA GLU A 531 3.86 -7.67 -22.34
C GLU A 531 2.80 -8.00 -21.26
N ARG A 532 3.09 -8.95 -20.36
CA ARG A 532 2.23 -9.28 -19.23
C ARG A 532 2.33 -8.28 -18.07
N LEU A 533 3.44 -7.55 -17.94
CA LEU A 533 3.63 -6.54 -16.90
C LEU A 533 2.92 -5.21 -17.23
N GLY A 534 2.63 -4.94 -18.51
CA GLY A 534 1.96 -3.72 -18.97
C GLY A 534 2.69 -3.11 -20.15
#